data_AF-A0A354HQ57-F1
#
_entry.id   AF-A0A354HQ57-F1
#
_cell.length_a   1.000
_cell.length_b   1.000
_cell.length_c   1.000
_cell.angle_alpha   90.00
_cell.angle_beta   90.00
_cell.angle_gamma   90.00
#
_symmetry.space_group_name_H-M   'P 1'
#
loop_
_entity.id
_entity.type
_entity.pdbx_description
1 polymer ?
#
loop_
_entity_poly.entity_id
_entity_poly.type
_entity_poly.pdbx_seq_one_letter_code
_entity_poly.pdbx_strand_id
1 'polypeptide(L)'
;MSENSVLLAACLTLFAGLTTTLGGAVAFYAKRANTKFLAIALGFSAGVMIYVSMLEIMSKAKNILIEAMGEKAGNWAAVLAFFGGMLFIAVIDKFIPSFEESPGAPQTIPQAKERGSTGASSYN
;
A
#
# COMPACT_ATOMS: atom_id res chain seq x y z
N MET A 1 -4.61 27.48 20.14
CA MET A 1 -4.08 26.79 18.93
C MET A 1 -5.29 26.33 18.12
N SER A 2 -5.85 27.14 17.21
CA SER A 2 -7.21 26.80 16.71
C SER A 2 -7.60 27.17 15.28
N GLU A 3 -6.90 28.03 14.53
CA GLU A 3 -7.31 28.36 13.14
C GLU A 3 -6.25 27.95 12.10
N ASN A 4 -4.99 28.32 12.34
CA ASN A 4 -3.89 28.07 11.40
C ASN A 4 -3.59 26.57 11.16
N SER A 5 -3.80 25.72 12.16
CA SER A 5 -3.53 24.29 12.03
C SER A 5 -4.50 23.59 11.08
N VAL A 6 -5.76 24.02 11.08
CA VAL A 6 -6.80 23.46 10.20
C VAL A 6 -6.57 23.91 8.76
N LEU A 7 -6.27 25.20 8.56
CA LEU A 7 -5.97 25.74 7.23
C LEU A 7 -4.69 25.11 6.65
N LEU A 8 -3.65 24.93 7.46
CA LEU A 8 -2.43 24.24 7.05
C LEU A 8 -2.69 22.77 6.74
N ALA A 9 -3.41 22.04 7.59
CA ALA A 9 -3.77 20.63 7.33
C ALA A 9 -4.57 20.50 6.03
N ALA A 10 -5.54 21.39 5.80
CA ALA A 10 -6.34 21.42 4.58
C ALA A 10 -5.47 21.68 3.33
N CYS A 11 -4.56 22.66 3.39
CA CYS A 11 -3.62 22.93 2.30
C CYS A 11 -2.69 21.73 2.04
N LEU A 12 -2.19 21.06 3.09
CA LEU A 12 -1.36 19.85 2.95
C LEU A 12 -2.14 18.70 2.32
N THR A 13 -3.38 18.45 2.75
CA THR A 13 -4.24 17.39 2.18
C THR A 13 -4.58 17.68 0.72
N LEU A 14 -4.90 18.93 0.38
CA LEU A 14 -5.13 19.35 -1.00
C LEU A 14 -3.88 19.13 -1.86
N PHE A 15 -2.72 19.52 -1.36
CA PHE A 15 -1.46 19.34 -2.09
C PHE A 15 -1.10 17.87 -2.29
N ALA A 16 -1.34 17.02 -1.27
CA ALA A 16 -1.16 15.57 -1.39
C ALA A 16 -2.11 14.95 -2.42
N GLY A 17 -3.39 15.37 -2.42
CA GLY A 17 -4.39 14.93 -3.40
C GLY A 17 -4.05 15.35 -4.84
N LEU A 18 -3.62 16.60 -5.03
CA LEU A 18 -3.16 17.12 -6.32
C LEU A 18 -1.94 16.35 -6.84
N THR A 19 -0.97 16.07 -5.97
CA THR A 19 0.23 15.29 -6.31
C THR A 19 -0.15 13.89 -6.79
N THR A 20 -1.08 13.22 -6.11
CA THR A 20 -1.58 11.89 -6.50
C THR A 20 -2.29 11.94 -7.86
N THR A 21 -3.11 12.97 -8.08
CA THR A 21 -3.84 13.17 -9.34
C THR A 21 -2.88 13.42 -10.51
N LEU A 22 -1.86 14.27 -10.30
CA LEU A 22 -0.81 14.53 -11.29
C LEU A 22 0.01 13.26 -11.59
N GLY A 23 0.37 12.49 -10.57
CA GLY A 23 1.06 11.21 -10.73
C GLY A 23 0.24 10.21 -11.56
N GLY A 24 -1.08 10.12 -11.30
CA GLY A 24 -2.01 9.31 -12.07
C GLY A 24 -2.16 9.76 -13.53
N ALA A 25 -2.24 11.07 -13.77
CA ALA A 25 -2.31 11.63 -15.13
C ALA A 25 -1.05 11.30 -15.95
N VAL A 26 0.14 11.43 -15.34
CA VAL A 26 1.41 11.05 -15.98
C VAL A 26 1.47 9.54 -16.22
N ALA A 27 1.01 8.71 -15.27
CA ALA A 27 0.96 7.27 -15.42
C ALA A 27 0.04 6.83 -16.59
N PHE A 28 -1.10 7.50 -16.78
CA PHE A 28 -2.02 7.23 -17.89
C PHE A 28 -1.37 7.53 -19.26
N TYR A 29 -0.68 8.65 -19.39
CA TYR A 29 0.05 8.99 -20.61
C TYR A 29 1.25 8.05 -20.85
N ALA A 30 1.99 7.71 -19.79
CA ALA A 30 3.15 6.83 -19.85
C ALA A 30 2.79 5.37 -20.19
N LYS A 31 1.60 4.89 -19.81
CA LYS A 31 1.10 3.55 -20.17
C LYS A 31 1.10 3.31 -21.68
N ARG A 32 0.89 4.36 -22.49
CA ARG A 32 0.89 4.27 -23.95
C ARG A 32 2.29 4.36 -24.57
N ALA A 33 3.27 4.91 -23.85
CA ALA A 33 4.60 5.21 -24.38
C ALA A 33 5.67 4.17 -23.99
N ASN A 34 5.76 3.77 -22.71
CA ASN A 34 6.84 2.88 -22.23
C ASN A 34 6.48 2.15 -20.91
N THR A 35 6.20 0.85 -20.98
CA THR A 35 5.94 -0.02 -19.80
C THR A 35 7.13 -0.11 -18.84
N LYS A 36 8.36 0.04 -19.32
CA LYS A 36 9.57 0.05 -18.47
C LYS A 36 9.58 1.23 -17.49
N PHE A 37 9.18 2.42 -17.94
CA PHE A 37 9.09 3.59 -17.07
C PHE A 37 7.99 3.41 -16.02
N LEU A 38 6.85 2.84 -16.42
CA LEU A 38 5.75 2.55 -15.50
C LEU A 38 6.14 1.53 -14.41
N ALA A 39 6.87 0.48 -14.78
CA ALA A 39 7.36 -0.50 -13.81
C ALA A 39 8.33 0.13 -12.78
N ILE A 40 9.22 1.02 -13.22
CA ILE A 40 10.13 1.75 -12.33
C ILE A 40 9.34 2.68 -11.39
N ALA A 41 8.34 3.41 -11.92
CA ALA A 41 7.51 4.30 -11.12
C ALA A 41 6.67 3.55 -10.06
N LEU A 42 6.06 2.42 -10.44
CA LEU A 42 5.31 1.56 -9.51
C LEU A 42 6.23 0.97 -8.43
N GLY A 43 7.42 0.48 -8.81
CA GLY A 43 8.42 -0.01 -7.86
C GLY A 43 8.92 1.08 -6.90
N PHE A 44 9.13 2.29 -7.39
CA PHE A 44 9.49 3.44 -6.56
C PHE A 44 8.39 3.77 -5.54
N SER A 45 7.13 3.81 -5.98
CA SER A 45 5.99 4.06 -5.09
C SER A 45 5.83 2.95 -4.04
N ALA A 46 5.95 1.69 -4.43
CA ALA A 46 5.93 0.56 -3.50
C ALA A 46 7.06 0.66 -2.46
N GLY A 47 8.27 1.03 -2.88
CA GLY A 47 9.42 1.24 -1.99
C GLY A 47 9.18 2.34 -0.95
N VAL A 48 8.68 3.51 -1.38
CA VAL A 48 8.36 4.63 -0.48
C VAL A 48 7.30 4.21 0.54
N MET A 49 6.25 3.52 0.11
CA MET A 49 5.20 3.05 1.03
C MET A 49 5.70 2.02 2.04
N ILE A 50 6.58 1.09 1.64
CA ILE A 50 7.21 0.14 2.56
C ILE A 50 8.09 0.87 3.59
N TYR A 51 8.89 1.86 3.17
CA TYR A 51 9.74 2.66 4.06
C TYR A 51 8.92 3.39 5.13
N VAL A 52 7.90 4.14 4.70
CA VAL A 52 7.00 4.88 5.61
C VAL A 52 6.30 3.94 6.58
N SER A 53 5.81 2.80 6.09
CA SER A 53 5.09 1.82 6.92
C SER A 53 6.01 1.17 7.97
N MET A 54 7.20 0.72 7.57
CA MET A 54 8.11 -0.06 8.43
C MET A 54 8.91 0.79 9.41
N LEU A 55 9.36 1.98 9.01
CA LEU A 55 10.25 2.79 9.85
C LEU A 55 9.51 3.90 10.58
N GLU A 56 8.54 4.55 9.96
CA GLU A 56 7.82 5.66 10.59
C GLU A 56 6.61 5.16 11.37
N ILE A 57 5.67 4.50 10.69
CA ILE A 57 4.38 4.13 11.30
C ILE A 57 4.56 3.02 12.32
N MET A 58 5.27 1.94 11.98
CA MET A 58 5.54 0.82 12.91
C MET A 58 6.27 1.28 14.18
N SER A 59 7.27 2.17 14.06
CA SER A 59 8.00 2.70 15.22
C SER A 59 7.09 3.55 16.12
N LYS A 60 6.30 4.45 15.53
CA LYS A 60 5.30 5.26 16.26
C LYS A 60 4.26 4.38 16.95
N ALA A 61 3.70 3.41 16.24
CA ALA A 61 2.71 2.48 16.79
C ALA A 61 3.27 1.70 17.97
N LYS A 62 4.50 1.16 17.84
CA LYS A 62 5.19 0.44 18.91
C LYS A 62 5.40 1.32 20.15
N ASN A 63 5.86 2.56 19.97
CA ASN A 63 6.10 3.47 21.08
C ASN A 63 4.81 3.79 21.85
N ILE A 64 3.73 4.12 21.13
CA ILE A 64 2.41 4.39 21.74
C ILE A 64 1.91 3.17 22.53
N LEU A 65 2.12 1.96 22.01
CA LEU A 65 1.60 0.74 22.60
C LEU A 65 2.44 0.23 23.79
N ILE A 66 3.76 0.46 23.76
CA ILE A 66 4.66 0.25 24.90
C ILE A 66 4.29 1.20 26.04
N GLU A 67 4.01 2.48 25.74
CA GLU A 67 3.62 3.45 26.76
C GLU A 67 2.29 3.04 27.42
N ALA A 68 1.35 2.49 26.66
CA ALA A 68 0.04 2.07 27.16
C ALA A 68 0.05 0.75 27.97
N MET A 69 0.89 -0.24 27.58
CA MET A 69 0.81 -1.62 28.13
C MET A 69 2.13 -2.18 28.66
N GLY A 70 3.22 -1.39 28.65
CA GLY A 70 4.56 -1.81 29.04
C GLY A 70 5.36 -2.48 27.91
N GLU A 71 6.68 -2.63 28.09
CA GLU A 71 7.59 -3.03 26.99
C GLU A 71 7.29 -4.39 26.36
N LYS A 72 7.07 -5.44 27.17
CA LYS A 72 6.83 -6.80 26.64
C LYS A 72 5.48 -6.94 25.96
N ALA A 73 4.41 -6.47 26.63
CA ALA A 73 3.05 -6.59 26.10
C ALA A 73 2.82 -5.64 24.92
N GLY A 74 3.36 -4.42 24.98
CA GLY A 74 3.28 -3.44 23.89
C GLY A 74 3.97 -3.89 22.61
N ASN A 75 5.15 -4.52 22.71
CA ASN A 75 5.84 -5.09 21.54
C ASN A 75 5.03 -6.22 20.88
N TRP A 76 4.51 -7.16 21.68
CA TRP A 76 3.67 -8.24 21.15
C TRP A 76 2.37 -7.73 20.54
N ALA A 77 1.73 -6.78 21.20
CA ALA A 77 0.50 -6.17 20.71
C ALA A 77 0.72 -5.39 19.40
N ALA A 78 1.88 -4.75 19.22
CA ALA A 78 2.19 -4.01 17.99
C ALA A 78 2.35 -4.95 16.79
N VAL A 79 3.01 -6.09 17.00
CA VAL A 79 3.14 -7.13 15.99
C VAL A 79 1.77 -7.74 15.66
N LEU A 80 0.98 -8.08 16.67
CA LEU A 80 -0.36 -8.63 16.47
C LEU A 80 -1.30 -7.65 15.77
N ALA A 81 -1.22 -6.37 16.10
CA ALA A 81 -1.99 -5.32 15.43
C ALA A 81 -1.56 -5.11 13.97
N PHE A 82 -0.25 -5.20 13.68
CA PHE A 82 0.27 -5.13 12.31
C PHE A 82 -0.23 -6.28 11.44
N PHE A 83 -0.06 -7.52 11.90
CA PHE A 83 -0.56 -8.70 11.17
C PHE A 83 -2.09 -8.76 11.13
N GLY A 84 -2.75 -8.31 12.20
CA GLY A 84 -4.21 -8.15 12.23
C GLY A 84 -4.71 -7.16 11.18
N GLY A 85 -4.04 -6.02 11.04
CA GLY A 85 -4.32 -5.04 9.98
C GLY A 85 -4.08 -5.60 8.57
N MET A 86 -3.00 -6.35 8.38
CA MET A 86 -2.73 -7.03 7.11
C MET A 86 -3.82 -8.05 6.75
N LEU A 87 -4.24 -8.89 7.71
CA LEU A 87 -5.35 -9.83 7.52
C LEU A 87 -6.66 -9.09 7.23
N PHE A 88 -6.91 -7.99 7.94
CA PHE A 88 -8.12 -7.18 7.74
C PHE A 88 -8.19 -6.59 6.32
N ILE A 89 -7.08 -6.05 5.81
CA ILE A 89 -7.02 -5.56 4.42
C ILE A 89 -7.18 -6.72 3.43
N ALA A 90 -6.55 -7.87 3.68
CA ALA A 90 -6.71 -9.05 2.81
C ALA A 90 -8.15 -9.57 2.77
N VAL A 91 -8.86 -9.48 3.90
CA VAL A 91 -10.29 -9.79 3.96
C VAL A 91 -11.08 -8.76 3.14
N ILE A 92 -10.81 -7.45 3.28
CA ILE A 92 -11.45 -6.41 2.46
C ILE A 92 -11.22 -6.67 0.97
N ASP A 93 -9.99 -7.00 0.56
CA ASP A 93 -9.65 -7.30 -0.83
C ASP A 93 -10.45 -8.49 -1.37
N LYS A 94 -10.64 -9.54 -0.55
CA LYS A 94 -11.50 -10.68 -0.89
C LYS A 94 -12.98 -10.32 -1.03
N PHE A 95 -13.44 -9.29 -0.32
CA PHE A 95 -14.81 -8.77 -0.44
C PHE A 95 -14.99 -7.84 -1.63
N ILE A 96 -13.91 -7.36 -2.26
CA ILE A 96 -13.97 -6.62 -3.50
C ILE A 96 -14.05 -7.66 -4.63
N PRO A 97 -15.22 -7.89 -5.24
CA PRO A 97 -15.32 -8.83 -6.34
C PRO A 97 -14.42 -8.35 -7.49
N SER A 98 -13.56 -9.24 -7.98
CA SER A 98 -12.73 -8.99 -9.16
C SER A 98 -13.65 -8.84 -10.37
N PHE A 99 -13.95 -7.61 -10.78
CA PHE A 99 -14.66 -7.32 -12.03
C PHE A 99 -13.74 -7.51 -13.25
N GLU A 100 -13.09 -8.65 -13.36
CA GLU A 100 -12.19 -8.99 -14.45
C GLU A 100 -12.64 -10.36 -14.97
N GLU A 101 -13.50 -10.39 -15.99
CA GLU A 101 -13.18 -11.00 -17.29
C GLU A 101 -14.20 -10.48 -18.34
N SER A 102 -14.04 -9.24 -18.82
CA SER A 102 -14.72 -8.84 -20.05
C SER A 102 -13.85 -9.27 -21.25
N PRO A 103 -14.37 -10.08 -22.20
CA PRO A 103 -13.59 -10.64 -23.29
C PRO A 103 -13.27 -9.54 -24.33
N GLY A 104 -12.13 -8.86 -24.17
CA GLY A 104 -11.67 -7.87 -25.14
C GLY A 104 -10.63 -6.84 -24.68
N ALA A 105 -10.21 -6.82 -23.42
CA ALA A 105 -9.22 -5.83 -22.96
C ALA A 105 -7.77 -6.20 -23.40
N PRO A 106 -7.03 -5.28 -24.06
CA PRO A 106 -5.66 -5.55 -24.49
C PRO A 106 -4.73 -5.76 -23.29
N GLN A 107 -4.13 -6.95 -23.22
CA GLN A 107 -3.15 -7.35 -22.21
C GLN A 107 -2.04 -6.29 -22.09
N THR A 108 -2.06 -5.49 -21.02
CA THR A 108 -1.09 -4.41 -20.82
C THR A 108 -0.80 -4.21 -19.34
N ILE A 109 -0.15 -5.19 -18.72
CA ILE A 109 1.18 -5.19 -18.06
C ILE A 109 1.42 -6.69 -17.76
N PRO A 110 2.60 -7.29 -18.01
CA PRO A 110 2.89 -8.60 -17.46
C PRO A 110 2.73 -8.53 -15.94
N GLN A 111 1.60 -9.02 -15.43
CA GLN A 111 1.39 -9.22 -14.01
C GLN A 111 2.57 -10.07 -13.57
N ALA A 112 3.42 -9.51 -12.71
CA ALA A 112 4.52 -10.26 -12.12
C ALA A 112 3.86 -11.39 -11.32
N LYS A 113 3.79 -12.56 -11.95
CA LYS A 113 3.25 -13.80 -11.41
C LYS A 113 3.70 -13.90 -9.96
N GLU A 114 2.79 -13.67 -9.03
CA GLU A 114 3.01 -13.90 -7.62
C GLU A 114 3.41 -15.37 -7.48
N ARG A 115 4.72 -15.61 -7.38
CA ARG A 115 5.27 -16.94 -7.18
C ARG A 115 5.24 -17.22 -5.68
N GLY A 116 4.04 -17.15 -5.10
CA GLY A 116 3.74 -17.65 -3.77
C GLY A 116 3.48 -19.14 -3.84
N SER A 117 4.53 -19.92 -3.56
CA SER A 117 4.50 -21.33 -3.12
C SER A 117 3.32 -22.20 -3.60
N THR A 118 3.25 -22.52 -4.89
CA THR A 118 2.75 -23.85 -5.29
C THR A 118 3.96 -24.74 -5.49
N GLY A 119 4.37 -25.38 -4.41
CA GLY A 119 5.44 -26.37 -4.39
C GLY A 119 4.95 -27.60 -3.64
N ALA A 120 4.83 -28.70 -4.40
CA ALA A 120 4.75 -30.10 -3.96
C ALA A 120 3.39 -30.63 -3.45
N SER A 121 2.56 -31.07 -4.40
CA SER A 121 1.84 -32.37 -4.38
C SER A 121 0.96 -32.39 -5.64
N SER A 122 0.88 -33.38 -6.51
CA SER A 122 1.44 -34.72 -6.57
C SER A 122 1.46 -35.09 -8.04
N TYR A 123 2.53 -35.76 -8.45
CA TYR A 123 2.50 -36.73 -9.56
C TYR A 123 1.41 -37.76 -9.22
N ASN A 124 0.43 -37.93 -10.11
CA ASN A 124 -0.12 -39.21 -10.60
C ASN A 124 -1.30 -38.93 -11.53
#